data_AF-A0A6L9IJW0-F1
#
_entry.id   AF-A0A6L9IJW0-F1
#
_cell.length_a   1.000
_cell.length_b   1.000
_cell.length_c   1.000
_cell.angle_alpha   90.00
_cell.angle_beta   90.00
_cell.angle_gamma   90.00
#
_symmetry.space_group_name_H-M   'P 1'
#
loop_
_entity.id
_entity.type
_entity.pdbx_description
1 polymer ?
#
loop_
_entity_poly.entity_id
_entity_poly.type
_entity_poly.pdbx_seq_one_letter_code
_entity_poly.pdbx_strand_id
1 'polypeptide(L)'
;MSRWRQFIWMTGLIIAACAPAALNDATALPTLTLIPVTDTLTPTPVTPSPTPRPLPGPADLLPTAATAFPSFAPTPEDPLLATDPIAAELVALARRQIATELDLPSRRVQLLEIQQAAWGDSSLGCPLPDQPYTQVEAAGYRIRLGAGDATYLFHTDFDRIVRCDPANDLWVATFPPTPDDPLVAADPSAAFAVDTARRALASDFAIPVQQIQLLEIRPATWPDGSLGCPNPDISYTQAVETGYQIVLGAGDNAYLFRSGFSNNPRLCDPAYTTPLPSLTPTPEPTGSITPEVTDQTDGSITPEPTEPPA
;
A
#
# COMPACT_ATOMS: atom_id res chain seq x y z
N MET A 1 20.93 25.12 -76.77
CA MET A 1 21.42 23.74 -76.49
C MET A 1 20.32 23.00 -75.74
N SER A 2 19.31 22.52 -76.49
CA SER A 2 18.95 21.09 -76.67
C SER A 2 18.35 20.45 -75.41
N ARG A 3 17.04 20.55 -75.11
CA ARG A 3 15.89 19.82 -75.70
C ARG A 3 16.13 18.31 -75.88
N TRP A 4 15.63 17.47 -74.97
CA TRP A 4 15.28 16.09 -75.30
C TRP A 4 14.01 15.58 -74.57
N ARG A 5 12.91 15.55 -75.36
CA ARG A 5 11.81 14.58 -75.48
C ARG A 5 11.36 13.80 -74.22
N GLN A 6 10.13 14.02 -73.76
CA GLN A 6 8.92 13.25 -74.15
C GLN A 6 9.02 11.75 -73.86
N PHE A 7 8.33 11.30 -72.81
CA PHE A 7 7.51 10.09 -72.90
C PHE A 7 6.23 10.26 -72.07
N ILE A 8 5.17 10.56 -72.81
CA ILE A 8 3.77 10.40 -72.44
C ILE A 8 3.50 8.90 -72.54
N TRP A 9 3.06 8.26 -71.45
CA TRP A 9 2.21 7.07 -71.55
C TRP A 9 1.06 7.18 -70.56
N MET A 10 -0.12 7.34 -71.16
CA MET A 10 -1.43 7.16 -70.56
C MET A 10 -1.52 5.78 -69.89
N THR A 11 -2.04 5.71 -68.67
CA THR A 11 -2.84 4.56 -68.25
C THR A 11 -4.08 5.12 -67.55
N GLY A 12 -5.23 4.86 -68.17
CA GLY A 12 -6.53 5.40 -67.82
C GLY A 12 -7.20 4.62 -66.68
N LEU A 13 -7.78 5.40 -65.76
CA LEU A 13 -9.22 5.45 -65.47
C LEU A 13 -10.06 4.18 -65.73
N ILE A 14 -10.46 3.47 -64.67
CA ILE A 14 -11.81 2.91 -64.51
C ILE A 14 -12.20 2.97 -63.02
N ILE A 15 -13.00 3.96 -62.64
CA ILE A 15 -13.72 4.01 -61.36
C ILE A 15 -15.08 3.36 -61.62
N ALA A 16 -15.29 2.15 -61.11
CA ALA A 16 -16.59 1.48 -61.15
C ALA A 16 -17.47 2.02 -60.02
N ALA A 17 -18.25 3.07 -60.31
CA ALA A 17 -19.35 3.52 -59.48
C ALA A 17 -20.59 2.65 -59.78
N CYS A 18 -20.95 1.76 -58.86
CA CYS A 18 -22.21 1.02 -58.93
C CYS A 18 -23.29 1.83 -58.20
N ALA A 19 -24.20 2.41 -58.97
CA ALA A 19 -25.40 3.09 -58.46
C ALA A 19 -26.41 2.06 -57.94
N PRO A 20 -27.15 2.36 -56.84
CA PRO A 20 -28.25 1.51 -56.41
C PRO A 20 -29.43 1.61 -57.40
N ALA A 21 -29.84 0.46 -57.91
CA ALA A 21 -30.98 0.30 -58.81
C ALA A 21 -32.29 0.73 -58.14
N ALA A 22 -33.14 1.32 -58.97
CA ALA A 22 -34.44 1.88 -58.64
C ALA A 22 -35.37 0.87 -57.93
N LEU A 23 -36.11 1.41 -56.95
CA LEU A 23 -37.18 0.76 -56.21
C LEU A 23 -38.30 0.35 -57.19
N ASN A 24 -38.53 -0.96 -57.30
CA ASN A 24 -39.74 -1.49 -57.92
C ASN A 24 -40.89 -1.37 -56.93
N ASP A 25 -41.82 -0.46 -57.21
CA ASP A 25 -43.17 -0.44 -56.61
C ASP A 25 -43.93 -1.70 -57.04
N ALA A 26 -43.84 -2.74 -56.22
CA ALA A 26 -44.73 -3.89 -56.29
C ALA A 26 -45.76 -3.74 -55.17
N THR A 27 -46.91 -3.15 -55.49
CA THR A 27 -48.10 -3.21 -54.64
C THR A 27 -48.51 -4.67 -54.47
N ALA A 28 -48.20 -5.26 -53.32
CA ALA A 28 -48.66 -6.60 -52.96
C ALA A 28 -50.17 -6.58 -52.75
N LEU A 29 -50.91 -7.37 -53.52
CA LEU A 29 -52.34 -7.62 -53.32
C LEU A 29 -52.53 -8.36 -51.99
N PRO A 30 -53.53 -7.99 -51.15
CA PRO A 30 -53.78 -8.70 -49.90
C PRO A 30 -54.14 -10.16 -50.18
N THR A 31 -53.40 -11.08 -49.56
CA THR A 31 -53.67 -12.51 -49.63
C THR A 31 -54.88 -12.82 -48.75
N LEU A 32 -55.97 -13.30 -49.34
CA LEU A 32 -57.13 -13.84 -48.61
C LEU A 32 -56.70 -15.04 -47.78
N THR A 33 -56.96 -15.01 -46.47
CA THR A 33 -56.61 -16.07 -45.52
C THR A 33 -57.52 -17.28 -45.73
N LEU A 34 -56.94 -18.42 -46.10
CA LEU A 34 -57.65 -19.68 -46.43
C LEU A 34 -58.05 -20.53 -45.20
N ILE A 35 -57.85 -20.04 -43.98
CA ILE A 35 -58.15 -20.78 -42.76
C ILE A 35 -59.40 -20.18 -42.11
N PRO A 36 -60.54 -20.91 -42.06
CA PRO A 36 -61.69 -20.46 -41.29
C PRO A 36 -61.33 -20.45 -39.80
N VAL A 37 -61.75 -19.40 -39.09
CA VAL A 37 -61.63 -19.32 -37.64
C VAL A 37 -62.34 -20.51 -37.00
N THR A 38 -61.61 -21.28 -36.20
CA THR A 38 -62.18 -22.36 -35.40
C THR A 38 -62.74 -21.77 -34.12
N ASP A 39 -64.03 -22.00 -33.85
CA ASP A 39 -64.68 -21.55 -32.62
C ASP A 39 -63.95 -22.15 -31.41
N THR A 40 -63.32 -21.27 -30.62
CA THR A 40 -62.65 -21.65 -29.38
C THR A 40 -63.71 -21.70 -28.29
N LEU A 41 -63.98 -22.89 -27.76
CA LEU A 41 -64.89 -23.05 -26.62
C LEU A 41 -64.38 -22.20 -25.46
N THR A 42 -65.20 -21.22 -25.04
CA THR A 42 -64.90 -20.39 -23.87
C THR A 42 -65.11 -21.24 -22.62
N PRO A 43 -64.08 -21.48 -21.80
CA PRO A 43 -64.25 -22.22 -20.55
C PRO A 43 -65.19 -21.44 -19.62
N THR A 44 -66.09 -22.17 -18.96
CA THR A 44 -67.02 -21.63 -17.96
C THR A 44 -66.23 -20.94 -16.84
N PRO A 45 -66.67 -19.77 -16.33
CA PRO A 45 -65.95 -19.07 -15.27
C PRO A 45 -65.84 -19.95 -14.02
N VAL A 46 -64.61 -20.22 -13.60
CA VAL A 46 -64.31 -20.93 -12.36
C VAL A 46 -64.51 -19.97 -11.19
N THR A 47 -65.33 -20.36 -10.21
CA THR A 47 -65.55 -19.57 -8.99
C THR A 47 -64.22 -19.39 -8.25
N PRO A 48 -63.82 -18.15 -7.88
CA PRO A 48 -62.55 -17.95 -7.20
C PRO A 48 -62.55 -18.65 -5.83
N SER A 49 -61.58 -19.55 -5.63
CA SER A 49 -61.30 -20.12 -4.32
C SER A 49 -60.72 -19.01 -3.42
N PRO A 50 -61.24 -18.79 -2.20
CA PRO A 50 -60.68 -17.78 -1.31
C PRO A 50 -59.25 -18.19 -0.93
N THR A 51 -58.27 -17.42 -1.40
CA THR A 51 -56.87 -17.59 -1.05
C THR A 51 -56.72 -17.37 0.47
N PRO A 52 -56.31 -18.38 1.26
CA PRO A 52 -56.32 -18.28 2.72
C PRO A 52 -55.23 -17.36 3.30
N ARG A 53 -54.49 -16.64 2.45
CA ARG A 53 -53.48 -15.68 2.87
C ARG A 53 -53.40 -14.52 1.87
N PRO A 54 -53.51 -13.26 2.30
CA PRO A 54 -53.19 -12.14 1.43
C PRO A 54 -51.73 -12.25 0.99
N LEU A 55 -51.46 -11.91 -0.27
CA LEU A 55 -50.09 -11.79 -0.76
C LEU A 55 -49.35 -10.74 0.07
N PRO A 56 -48.06 -10.95 0.38
CA PRO A 56 -47.26 -9.96 1.09
C PRO A 56 -47.35 -8.61 0.36
N GLY A 57 -47.65 -7.55 1.10
CA GLY A 57 -47.69 -6.21 0.56
C GLY A 57 -46.29 -5.75 0.15
N PRO A 58 -46.15 -4.67 -0.64
CA PRO A 58 -44.85 -4.13 -0.99
C PRO A 58 -43.99 -3.79 0.25
N ALA A 59 -44.62 -3.44 1.38
CA ALA A 59 -43.97 -3.21 2.66
C ALA A 59 -43.40 -4.48 3.31
N ASP A 60 -44.00 -5.66 3.07
CA ASP A 60 -43.51 -6.95 3.56
C ASP A 60 -42.32 -7.47 2.73
N LEU A 61 -42.11 -6.90 1.54
CA LEU A 61 -40.93 -7.14 0.69
C LEU A 61 -39.78 -6.16 0.99
N LEU A 62 -40.02 -5.15 1.82
CA LEU A 62 -38.95 -4.27 2.29
C LEU A 62 -38.27 -4.95 3.48
N PRO A 63 -36.99 -5.33 3.39
CA PRO A 63 -36.26 -5.78 4.57
C PRO A 63 -36.30 -4.65 5.62
N THR A 64 -36.86 -4.94 6.80
CA THR A 64 -36.91 -4.01 7.95
C THR A 64 -35.52 -3.70 8.54
N ALA A 65 -34.45 -4.14 7.90
CA ALA A 65 -33.12 -3.63 8.12
C ALA A 65 -32.50 -3.34 6.74
N ALA A 66 -32.70 -2.12 6.25
CA ALA A 66 -31.58 -1.46 5.60
C ALA A 66 -30.53 -1.29 6.71
N THR A 67 -29.75 -2.35 6.96
CA THR A 67 -28.42 -2.18 7.55
C THR A 67 -27.81 -1.09 6.70
N ALA A 68 -27.63 0.10 7.28
CA ALA A 68 -26.92 1.16 6.63
C ALA A 68 -25.64 0.50 6.11
N PHE A 69 -25.50 0.39 4.79
CA PHE A 69 -24.20 0.13 4.22
C PHE A 69 -23.30 1.16 4.90
N PRO A 70 -22.15 0.76 5.49
CA PRO A 70 -21.21 1.77 5.95
C PRO A 70 -21.03 2.70 4.76
N SER A 71 -21.49 3.94 4.91
CA SER A 71 -21.10 5.00 4.02
C SER A 71 -19.60 5.02 4.20
N PHE A 72 -18.87 4.41 3.25
CA PHE A 72 -17.45 4.60 3.16
C PHE A 72 -17.32 6.11 3.03
N ALA A 73 -16.98 6.77 4.13
CA ALA A 73 -16.41 8.10 4.06
C ALA A 73 -15.33 7.99 2.97
N PRO A 74 -15.23 8.95 2.04
CA PRO A 74 -14.11 8.97 1.11
C PRO A 74 -12.87 8.87 1.97
N THR A 75 -12.18 7.73 1.87
CA THR A 75 -10.88 7.55 2.52
C THR A 75 -10.08 8.77 2.13
N PRO A 76 -9.45 9.50 3.09
CA PRO A 76 -8.63 10.64 2.72
C PRO A 76 -7.71 10.20 1.59
N GLU A 77 -7.86 10.90 0.46
CA GLU A 77 -7.15 10.58 -0.76
C GLU A 77 -5.66 10.62 -0.42
N ASP A 78 -4.93 9.57 -0.78
CA ASP A 78 -3.49 9.54 -0.55
C ASP A 78 -2.88 10.82 -1.16
N PRO A 79 -2.12 11.63 -0.41
CA PRO A 79 -1.62 12.92 -0.89
C PRO A 79 -0.80 12.80 -2.18
N LEU A 80 -0.19 11.65 -2.46
CA LEU A 80 0.45 11.37 -3.74
C LEU A 80 -0.54 11.36 -4.91
N LEU A 81 -1.73 10.79 -4.74
CA LEU A 81 -2.74 10.76 -5.80
C LEU A 81 -3.36 12.13 -6.07
N ALA A 82 -3.42 12.99 -5.05
CA ALA A 82 -3.91 14.37 -5.20
C ALA A 82 -2.89 15.26 -5.93
N THR A 83 -1.59 14.97 -5.77
CA THR A 83 -0.51 15.80 -6.32
C THR A 83 -0.02 15.30 -7.68
N ASP A 84 -0.02 13.98 -7.90
CA ASP A 84 0.50 13.34 -9.10
C ASP A 84 -0.61 12.62 -9.90
N PRO A 85 -1.02 13.16 -11.06
CA PRO A 85 -2.07 12.56 -11.89
C PRO A 85 -1.63 11.24 -12.56
N ILE A 86 -0.32 11.01 -12.76
CA ILE A 86 0.20 9.75 -13.31
C ILE A 86 0.07 8.65 -12.26
N ALA A 87 0.39 8.95 -11.00
CA ALA A 87 0.18 8.03 -9.89
C ALA A 87 -1.30 7.62 -9.77
N ALA A 88 -2.21 8.59 -9.88
CA ALA A 88 -3.65 8.34 -9.88
C ALA A 88 -4.10 7.39 -11.01
N GLU A 89 -3.62 7.61 -12.23
CA GLU A 89 -3.95 6.75 -13.38
C GLU A 89 -3.37 5.34 -13.23
N LEU A 90 -2.13 5.20 -12.77
CA LEU A 90 -1.50 3.90 -12.55
C LEU A 90 -2.20 3.08 -11.46
N VAL A 91 -2.68 3.72 -10.39
CA VAL A 91 -3.55 3.06 -9.40
C VAL A 91 -4.88 2.65 -10.03
N ALA A 92 -5.50 3.50 -10.85
CA ALA A 92 -6.75 3.17 -11.53
C ALA A 92 -6.58 1.97 -12.48
N LEU A 93 -5.46 1.90 -13.20
CA LEU A 93 -5.07 0.77 -14.05
C LEU A 93 -4.89 -0.51 -13.22
N ALA A 94 -4.10 -0.46 -12.14
CA ALA A 94 -3.88 -1.59 -11.24
C ALA A 94 -5.20 -2.13 -10.65
N ARG A 95 -6.07 -1.22 -10.18
CA ARG A 95 -7.39 -1.55 -9.62
C ARG A 95 -8.28 -2.20 -10.66
N ARG A 96 -8.31 -1.68 -11.89
CA ARG A 96 -9.07 -2.28 -12.99
C ARG A 96 -8.60 -3.68 -13.32
N GLN A 97 -7.29 -3.93 -13.30
CA GLN A 97 -6.73 -5.25 -13.56
C GLN A 97 -7.23 -6.27 -12.52
N ILE A 98 -7.09 -5.98 -11.23
CA ILE A 98 -7.58 -6.87 -10.16
C ILE A 98 -9.10 -7.02 -10.19
N ALA A 99 -9.84 -5.92 -10.41
CA ALA A 99 -11.29 -5.95 -10.53
C ALA A 99 -11.75 -6.88 -11.66
N THR A 100 -11.06 -6.86 -12.80
CA THR A 100 -11.37 -7.72 -13.95
C THR A 100 -11.00 -9.17 -13.66
N GLU A 101 -9.83 -9.41 -13.07
CA GLU A 101 -9.35 -10.76 -12.74
C GLU A 101 -10.27 -11.48 -11.76
N LEU A 102 -10.79 -10.75 -10.77
CA LEU A 102 -11.64 -11.31 -9.71
C LEU A 102 -13.15 -11.20 -10.00
N ASP A 103 -13.53 -10.65 -11.16
CA ASP A 103 -14.93 -10.30 -11.50
C ASP A 103 -15.61 -9.48 -10.39
N LEU A 104 -14.89 -8.49 -9.87
CA LEU A 104 -15.33 -7.59 -8.81
C LEU A 104 -15.58 -6.17 -9.36
N PRO A 105 -16.55 -5.42 -8.82
CA PRO A 105 -16.67 -4.01 -9.14
C PRO A 105 -15.45 -3.26 -8.58
N SER A 106 -14.86 -2.31 -9.32
CA SER A 106 -13.60 -1.64 -8.95
C SER A 106 -13.62 -0.98 -7.57
N ARG A 107 -14.79 -0.57 -7.08
CA ARG A 107 -14.99 -0.04 -5.70
C ARG A 107 -14.68 -1.05 -4.57
N ARG A 108 -14.62 -2.36 -4.88
CA ARG A 108 -14.22 -3.41 -3.93
C ARG A 108 -12.71 -3.64 -3.92
N VAL A 109 -11.97 -3.00 -4.82
CA VAL A 109 -10.50 -3.02 -4.83
C VAL A 109 -10.02 -1.72 -4.21
N GLN A 110 -9.52 -1.81 -2.97
CA GLN A 110 -9.06 -0.66 -2.21
C GLN A 110 -7.58 -0.43 -2.46
N LEU A 111 -7.16 0.84 -2.51
CA LEU A 111 -5.74 1.16 -2.40
C LEU A 111 -5.39 1.08 -0.91
N LEU A 112 -4.48 0.18 -0.58
CA LEU A 112 -3.93 0.09 0.76
C LEU A 112 -2.73 1.03 0.91
N GLU A 113 -1.91 1.14 -0.14
CA GLU A 113 -0.68 1.95 -0.12
C GLU A 113 -0.20 2.27 -1.54
N ILE A 114 0.33 3.47 -1.76
CA ILE A 114 1.17 3.81 -2.91
C ILE A 114 2.44 4.50 -2.44
N GLN A 115 3.58 4.18 -3.06
CA GLN A 115 4.87 4.81 -2.79
C GLN A 115 5.58 5.14 -4.10
N GLN A 116 6.26 6.28 -4.14
CA GLN A 116 7.20 6.57 -5.22
C GLN A 116 8.44 5.68 -5.07
N ALA A 117 8.90 5.15 -6.19
CA ALA A 117 9.98 4.18 -6.25
C ALA A 117 11.02 4.55 -7.32
N ALA A 118 12.28 4.20 -7.04
CA ALA A 118 13.45 4.38 -7.89
C ALA A 118 14.14 3.01 -8.00
N TRP A 119 13.90 2.33 -9.11
CA TRP A 119 14.34 0.98 -9.38
C TRP A 119 15.77 0.99 -9.90
N GLY A 120 16.64 0.12 -9.39
CA GLY A 120 18.03 0.01 -9.84
C GLY A 120 18.21 -0.70 -11.19
N ASP A 121 17.18 -1.43 -11.64
CA ASP A 121 17.22 -2.16 -12.91
C ASP A 121 15.84 -2.33 -13.55
N SER A 122 15.84 -2.90 -14.74
CA SER A 122 14.63 -3.15 -15.53
C SER A 122 13.69 -4.21 -14.95
N SER A 123 14.03 -4.87 -13.83
CA SER A 123 13.10 -5.76 -13.11
C SER A 123 12.06 -4.99 -12.33
N LEU A 124 12.26 -3.67 -12.15
CA LEU A 124 11.46 -2.82 -11.29
C LEU A 124 11.38 -3.38 -9.85
N GLY A 125 12.47 -3.95 -9.35
CA GLY A 125 12.52 -4.55 -8.01
C GLY A 125 11.73 -5.85 -7.84
N CYS A 126 11.27 -6.47 -8.95
CA CYS A 126 10.57 -7.76 -8.94
C CYS A 126 11.18 -8.75 -9.94
N PRO A 127 12.42 -9.21 -9.71
CA PRO A 127 13.07 -10.13 -10.62
C PRO A 127 12.43 -11.52 -10.59
N LEU A 128 12.31 -12.11 -11.77
CA LEU A 128 11.98 -13.51 -11.96
C LEU A 128 13.28 -14.34 -12.02
N PRO A 129 13.24 -15.60 -11.57
CA PRO A 129 14.36 -16.51 -11.68
C PRO A 129 14.85 -16.63 -13.13
N ASP A 130 16.16 -16.75 -13.30
CA ASP A 130 16.82 -17.03 -14.58
C ASP A 130 16.60 -16.00 -15.70
N GLN A 131 16.14 -14.78 -15.36
CA GLN A 131 15.98 -13.68 -16.32
C GLN A 131 17.09 -12.63 -16.16
N PRO A 132 17.79 -12.25 -17.25
CA PRO A 132 18.73 -11.13 -17.20
C PRO A 132 17.97 -9.79 -17.17
N TYR A 133 18.43 -8.87 -16.32
CA TYR A 133 17.92 -7.50 -16.23
C TYR A 133 18.99 -6.47 -16.53
N THR A 134 18.60 -5.43 -17.26
CA THR A 134 19.48 -4.31 -17.59
C THR A 134 19.53 -3.37 -16.40
N GLN A 135 20.74 -3.01 -15.96
CA GLN A 135 20.95 -2.01 -14.91
C GLN A 135 20.65 -0.62 -15.48
N VAL A 136 19.48 -0.09 -15.12
CA VAL A 136 19.00 1.21 -15.52
C VAL A 136 18.14 1.74 -14.39
N GLU A 137 18.43 2.96 -13.97
CA GLU A 137 17.61 3.64 -12.97
C GLU A 137 16.28 4.04 -13.60
N ALA A 138 15.19 3.50 -13.06
CA ALA A 138 13.83 3.83 -13.50
C ALA A 138 13.03 4.38 -12.32
N ALA A 139 12.35 5.51 -12.52
CA ALA A 139 11.41 6.01 -11.53
C ALA A 139 9.99 5.47 -11.82
N GLY A 140 9.20 5.31 -10.76
CA GLY A 140 7.80 4.92 -10.85
C GLY A 140 7.18 4.69 -9.49
N TYR A 141 6.33 3.67 -9.35
CA TYR A 141 5.50 3.48 -8.17
C TYR A 141 5.41 2.03 -7.69
N ARG A 142 5.35 1.86 -6.38
CA ARG A 142 4.97 0.62 -5.70
C ARG A 142 3.55 0.77 -5.17
N ILE A 143 2.64 -0.08 -5.63
CA ILE A 143 1.20 0.03 -5.37
C ILE A 143 0.74 -1.26 -4.69
N ARG A 144 0.09 -1.14 -3.53
CA ARG A 144 -0.51 -2.25 -2.79
C ARG A 144 -2.02 -2.10 -2.78
N LEU A 145 -2.72 -3.08 -3.35
CA LEU A 145 -4.17 -3.13 -3.42
C LEU A 145 -4.73 -4.22 -2.51
N GLY A 146 -5.90 -3.99 -1.95
CA GLY A 146 -6.64 -4.96 -1.16
C GLY A 146 -7.96 -5.32 -1.84
N ALA A 147 -8.30 -6.61 -1.89
CA ALA A 147 -9.61 -7.09 -2.31
C ALA A 147 -10.04 -8.27 -1.43
N GLY A 148 -11.00 -8.05 -0.54
CA GLY A 148 -11.30 -9.00 0.54
C GLY A 148 -10.11 -9.10 1.50
N ASP A 149 -9.69 -10.32 1.83
CA ASP A 149 -8.55 -10.60 2.71
C ASP A 149 -7.21 -10.73 1.95
N ALA A 150 -7.23 -10.58 0.62
CA ALA A 150 -6.04 -10.71 -0.23
C ALA A 150 -5.42 -9.36 -0.54
N THR A 151 -4.08 -9.32 -0.54
CA THR A 151 -3.28 -8.16 -0.95
C THR A 151 -2.53 -8.43 -2.24
N TYR A 152 -2.50 -7.44 -3.12
CA TYR A 152 -1.86 -7.50 -4.43
C TYR A 152 -0.81 -6.41 -4.54
N LEU A 153 0.38 -6.76 -5.00
CA LEU A 153 1.50 -5.84 -5.16
C LEU A 153 1.77 -5.58 -6.63
N PHE A 154 1.98 -4.31 -6.97
CA PHE A 154 2.32 -3.86 -8.32
C PHE A 154 3.48 -2.89 -8.27
N HIS A 155 4.46 -3.10 -9.15
CA HIS A 155 5.57 -2.18 -9.38
C HIS A 155 5.43 -1.59 -10.77
N THR A 156 5.63 -0.29 -10.88
CA THR A 156 5.49 0.44 -12.14
C THR A 156 6.74 1.27 -12.41
N ASP A 157 7.05 1.44 -13.67
CA ASP A 157 7.74 2.63 -14.16
C ASP A 157 6.67 3.59 -14.72
N PHE A 158 7.06 4.55 -15.57
CA PHE A 158 6.11 5.44 -16.24
C PHE A 158 5.49 4.83 -17.51
N ASP A 159 5.97 3.69 -17.97
CA ASP A 159 5.57 3.06 -19.24
C ASP A 159 4.72 1.79 -19.04
N ARG A 160 4.92 1.07 -17.93
CA ARG A 160 4.30 -0.24 -17.66
C ARG A 160 4.05 -0.49 -16.19
N ILE A 161 3.12 -1.41 -15.95
CA ILE A 161 2.75 -1.95 -14.64
C ILE A 161 3.03 -3.45 -14.58
N VAL A 162 3.73 -3.89 -13.55
CA VAL A 162 4.12 -5.29 -13.32
C VAL A 162 3.50 -5.77 -12.02
N ARG A 163 2.79 -6.90 -12.05
CA ARG A 163 2.31 -7.56 -10.83
C ARG A 163 3.48 -8.29 -10.18
N CYS A 164 3.79 -7.94 -8.94
CA CYS A 164 4.89 -8.52 -8.20
C CYS A 164 4.39 -9.59 -7.24
N ASP A 165 5.09 -10.72 -7.19
CA ASP A 165 4.92 -11.67 -6.11
C ASP A 165 5.62 -11.12 -4.87
N PRO A 166 4.96 -11.08 -3.69
CA PRO A 166 5.62 -10.69 -2.44
C PRO A 166 6.92 -11.43 -2.13
N ALA A 167 7.10 -12.67 -2.61
CA ALA A 167 8.33 -13.43 -2.45
C ALA A 167 9.51 -12.88 -3.29
N ASN A 168 9.22 -12.16 -4.36
CA ASN A 168 10.20 -11.56 -5.27
C ASN A 168 10.28 -10.04 -5.12
N ASP A 169 9.58 -9.47 -4.14
CA ASP A 169 9.63 -8.04 -3.85
C ASP A 169 10.98 -7.69 -3.22
N LEU A 170 11.93 -7.28 -4.07
CA LEU A 170 13.24 -6.81 -3.66
C LEU A 170 13.26 -5.28 -3.46
N TRP A 171 12.09 -4.62 -3.46
CA TRP A 171 11.96 -3.29 -2.90
C TRP A 171 12.11 -3.39 -1.39
N VAL A 172 13.36 -3.51 -0.94
CA VAL A 172 13.73 -3.10 0.41
C VAL A 172 13.44 -1.62 0.44
N ALA A 173 12.21 -1.30 0.85
CA ALA A 173 11.87 -0.13 1.63
C ALA A 173 13.02 0.88 1.72
N THR A 174 13.21 1.67 0.67
CA THR A 174 13.59 3.06 0.90
C THR A 174 12.34 3.77 1.41
N PHE A 175 11.80 3.27 2.53
CA PHE A 175 11.40 4.23 3.55
C PHE A 175 12.65 5.10 3.76
N PRO A 176 12.56 6.40 4.06
CA PRO A 176 13.56 6.89 4.99
C PRO A 176 13.51 5.88 6.15
N PRO A 177 14.53 5.00 6.39
CA PRO A 177 14.55 4.26 7.65
C PRO A 177 14.37 5.38 8.64
N THR A 178 13.32 5.46 9.47
CA THR A 178 13.06 6.71 10.20
C THR A 178 14.38 7.06 10.92
N PRO A 179 15.23 7.99 10.43
CA PRO A 179 16.61 8.05 10.89
C PRO A 179 16.64 9.29 11.74
N ASP A 180 15.73 9.35 12.69
CA ASP A 180 15.93 10.23 13.82
C ASP A 180 16.98 9.59 14.73
N ASP A 181 17.16 8.25 14.66
CA ASP A 181 18.20 7.55 15.42
C ASP A 181 19.51 7.44 14.61
N PRO A 182 20.60 8.12 15.06
CA PRO A 182 21.90 8.09 14.41
C PRO A 182 22.51 6.69 14.28
N LEU A 183 22.14 5.75 15.16
CA LEU A 183 22.67 4.39 15.14
C LEU A 183 22.16 3.61 13.92
N VAL A 184 20.89 3.76 13.58
CA VAL A 184 20.27 3.10 12.42
C VAL A 184 20.88 3.62 11.12
N ALA A 185 21.17 4.92 11.06
CA ALA A 185 21.81 5.54 9.91
C ALA A 185 23.29 5.12 9.77
N ALA A 186 24.00 4.91 10.88
CA ALA A 186 25.42 4.61 10.88
C ALA A 186 25.76 3.12 10.77
N ASP A 187 24.89 2.21 11.22
CA ASP A 187 25.14 0.77 11.27
C ASP A 187 24.10 -0.04 10.46
N PRO A 188 24.50 -0.66 9.32
CA PRO A 188 23.62 -1.51 8.52
C PRO A 188 23.00 -2.68 9.28
N SER A 189 23.69 -3.21 10.30
CA SER A 189 23.19 -4.31 11.13
C SER A 189 22.07 -3.84 12.05
N ALA A 190 22.16 -2.60 12.54
CA ALA A 190 21.08 -1.98 13.32
C ALA A 190 19.84 -1.77 12.44
N ALA A 191 20.02 -1.26 11.22
CA ALA A 191 18.92 -1.10 10.26
C ALA A 191 18.24 -2.44 9.93
N PHE A 192 19.02 -3.49 9.67
CA PHE A 192 18.49 -4.83 9.44
C PHE A 192 17.72 -5.37 10.65
N ALA A 193 18.23 -5.16 11.86
CA ALA A 193 17.58 -5.64 13.07
C ALA A 193 16.25 -4.93 13.34
N VAL A 194 16.16 -3.61 13.12
CA VAL A 194 14.89 -2.86 13.24
C VAL A 194 13.86 -3.34 12.24
N ASP A 195 14.25 -3.47 10.97
CA ASP A 195 13.33 -3.90 9.91
C ASP A 195 12.82 -5.33 10.15
N THR A 196 13.71 -6.24 10.56
CA THR A 196 13.32 -7.62 10.92
C THR A 196 12.36 -7.64 12.10
N ALA A 197 12.60 -6.83 13.14
CA ALA A 197 11.71 -6.73 14.30
C ALA A 197 10.33 -6.17 13.93
N ARG A 198 10.28 -5.15 13.04
CA ARG A 198 9.01 -4.60 12.54
C ARG A 198 8.19 -5.63 11.78
N ARG A 199 8.83 -6.43 10.92
CA ARG A 199 8.16 -7.51 10.17
C ARG A 199 7.64 -8.61 11.08
N ALA A 200 8.42 -8.99 12.09
CA ALA A 200 8.00 -9.96 13.10
C ALA A 200 6.75 -9.48 13.84
N LEU A 201 6.78 -8.25 14.36
CA LEU A 201 5.65 -7.66 15.07
C LEU A 201 4.40 -7.52 14.18
N ALA A 202 4.58 -7.12 12.92
CA ALA A 202 3.50 -7.02 11.96
C ALA A 202 2.83 -8.39 11.71
N SER A 203 3.63 -9.45 11.62
CA SER A 203 3.14 -10.80 11.36
C SER A 203 2.46 -11.39 12.60
N ASP A 204 3.05 -11.22 13.78
CA ASP A 204 2.57 -11.82 15.03
C ASP A 204 1.25 -11.19 15.50
N PHE A 205 1.07 -9.88 15.28
CA PHE A 205 -0.10 -9.13 15.77
C PHE A 205 -1.01 -8.62 14.65
N ALA A 206 -0.75 -8.99 13.39
CA ALA A 206 -1.49 -8.51 12.22
C ALA A 206 -1.57 -6.96 12.13
N ILE A 207 -0.52 -6.28 12.58
CA ILE A 207 -0.41 -4.82 12.56
C ILE A 207 0.26 -4.41 11.25
N PRO A 208 -0.28 -3.44 10.48
CA PRO A 208 0.41 -2.90 9.32
C PRO A 208 1.78 -2.35 9.71
N VAL A 209 2.85 -2.72 9.00
CA VAL A 209 4.24 -2.31 9.29
C VAL A 209 4.37 -0.79 9.45
N GLN A 210 3.54 -0.02 8.74
CA GLN A 210 3.48 1.44 8.76
C GLN A 210 2.99 2.02 10.09
N GLN A 211 2.23 1.26 10.86
CA GLN A 211 1.77 1.64 12.20
C GLN A 211 2.80 1.32 13.28
N ILE A 212 3.94 0.72 12.90
CA ILE A 212 5.00 0.28 13.81
C ILE A 212 6.15 1.29 13.76
N GLN A 213 6.28 2.07 14.82
CA GLN A 213 7.31 3.11 14.95
C GLN A 213 8.51 2.57 15.71
N LEU A 214 9.71 3.03 15.35
CA LEU A 214 10.88 2.80 16.19
C LEU A 214 10.87 3.84 17.31
N LEU A 215 10.72 3.39 18.56
CA LEU A 215 10.77 4.27 19.73
C LEU A 215 12.20 4.40 20.26
N GLU A 216 12.97 3.31 20.23
CA GLU A 216 14.34 3.28 20.75
C GLU A 216 15.15 2.15 20.10
N ILE A 217 16.43 2.37 19.87
CA ILE A 217 17.41 1.30 19.63
C ILE A 217 18.73 1.61 20.34
N ARG A 218 19.33 0.59 20.96
CA ARG A 218 20.67 0.70 21.56
C ARG A 218 21.47 -0.58 21.38
N PRO A 219 22.81 -0.50 21.26
CA PRO A 219 23.67 -1.68 21.33
C PRO A 219 23.60 -2.28 22.74
N ALA A 220 23.60 -3.60 22.81
CA ALA A 220 23.53 -4.33 24.06
C ALA A 220 24.40 -5.59 24.02
N THR A 221 24.90 -5.98 25.20
CA THR A 221 25.66 -7.21 25.40
C THR A 221 24.94 -8.07 26.41
N TRP A 222 24.70 -9.32 26.05
CA TRP A 222 23.94 -10.29 26.82
C TRP A 222 24.85 -11.36 27.40
N PRO A 223 24.60 -11.81 28.64
CA PRO A 223 25.47 -12.78 29.30
C PRO A 223 25.39 -14.19 28.71
N ASP A 224 24.31 -14.50 28.00
CA ASP A 224 24.03 -15.81 27.42
C ASP A 224 23.18 -15.69 26.13
N GLY A 225 23.00 -16.82 25.44
CA GLY A 225 22.20 -16.92 24.23
C GLY A 225 20.68 -16.80 24.45
N SER A 226 20.21 -16.56 25.69
CA SER A 226 18.81 -16.19 25.92
C SER A 226 18.54 -14.76 25.50
N LEU A 227 19.60 -13.96 25.28
CA LEU A 227 19.54 -12.53 25.03
C LEU A 227 18.78 -11.80 26.16
N GLY A 228 18.73 -12.42 27.35
CA GLY A 228 17.96 -12.00 28.52
C GLY A 228 16.44 -12.02 28.35
N CYS A 229 15.91 -12.80 27.40
CA CYS A 229 14.49 -13.14 27.27
C CYS A 229 14.32 -14.67 27.19
N PRO A 230 14.54 -15.38 28.31
CA PRO A 230 14.51 -16.83 28.34
C PRO A 230 13.08 -17.36 28.24
N ASN A 231 12.88 -18.31 27.34
CA ASN A 231 11.68 -19.12 27.28
C ASN A 231 11.81 -20.25 28.31
N PRO A 232 10.71 -20.58 29.00
CA PRO A 232 10.66 -21.81 29.77
C PRO A 232 10.96 -23.00 28.84
N ASP A 233 11.63 -24.01 29.39
CA ASP A 233 11.95 -25.28 28.72
C ASP A 233 13.03 -25.23 27.62
N ILE A 234 13.77 -24.11 27.48
CA ILE A 234 14.93 -24.00 26.59
C ILE A 234 16.22 -23.85 27.40
N SER A 235 17.24 -24.63 27.06
CA SER A 235 18.61 -24.43 27.55
C SER A 235 19.38 -23.50 26.62
N TYR A 236 20.01 -22.46 27.19
CA TYR A 236 20.73 -21.43 26.44
C TYR A 236 22.24 -21.61 26.54
N THR A 237 22.95 -21.22 25.47
CA THR A 237 24.41 -21.17 25.45
C THR A 237 24.92 -20.15 26.48
N GLN A 238 25.98 -20.48 27.20
CA GLN A 238 26.61 -19.55 28.16
C GLN A 238 27.64 -18.63 27.49
N ALA A 239 27.39 -18.32 26.21
CA ALA A 239 28.26 -17.45 25.43
C ALA A 239 27.74 -16.02 25.50
N VAL A 240 28.63 -15.08 25.77
CA VAL A 240 28.29 -13.65 25.73
C VAL A 240 27.97 -13.26 24.29
N GLU A 241 26.79 -12.71 24.07
CA GLU A 241 26.34 -12.26 22.75
C GLU A 241 26.23 -10.73 22.71
N THR A 242 26.59 -10.11 21.58
CA THR A 242 26.39 -8.68 21.37
C THR A 242 25.39 -8.47 20.24
N GLY A 243 24.54 -7.46 20.37
CA GLY A 243 23.58 -7.07 19.35
C GLY A 243 22.80 -5.84 19.79
N TYR A 244 21.47 -5.88 19.65
CA TYR A 244 20.63 -4.70 19.85
C TYR A 244 19.48 -4.97 20.81
N GLN A 245 19.13 -3.93 21.57
CA GLN A 245 17.83 -3.77 22.20
C GLN A 245 17.01 -2.79 21.37
N ILE A 246 15.82 -3.19 20.96
CA ILE A 246 14.96 -2.43 20.06
C ILE A 246 13.58 -2.28 20.73
N VAL A 247 13.04 -1.08 20.75
CA VAL A 247 11.68 -0.81 21.24
C VAL A 247 10.84 -0.32 20.06
N LEU A 248 9.78 -1.06 19.76
CA LEU A 248 8.82 -0.72 18.71
C LEU A 248 7.49 -0.30 19.33
N GLY A 249 6.92 0.80 18.84
CA GLY A 249 5.60 1.27 19.25
C GLY A 249 4.55 0.94 18.20
N ALA A 250 3.38 0.43 18.62
CA ALA A 250 2.21 0.28 17.76
C ALA A 250 0.93 0.61 18.53
N GLY A 251 0.24 1.67 18.11
CA GLY A 251 -0.84 2.26 18.90
C GLY A 251 -0.33 2.75 20.26
N ASP A 252 -1.01 2.35 21.34
CA ASP A 252 -0.63 2.67 22.73
C ASP A 252 0.35 1.65 23.36
N ASN A 253 0.80 0.66 22.58
CA ASN A 253 1.64 -0.42 23.07
C ASN A 253 3.10 -0.26 22.62
N ALA A 254 4.03 -0.63 23.50
CA ALA A 254 5.44 -0.75 23.21
C ALA A 254 5.90 -2.20 23.34
N TYR A 255 6.75 -2.63 22.41
CA TYR A 255 7.22 -4.00 22.26
C TYR A 255 8.74 -4.02 22.28
N LEU A 256 9.31 -4.79 23.22
CA LEU A 256 10.75 -4.92 23.40
C LEU A 256 11.26 -6.11 22.61
N PHE A 257 12.18 -5.84 21.68
CA PHE A 257 12.93 -6.85 20.94
C PHE A 257 14.38 -6.87 21.39
N ARG A 258 14.97 -8.06 21.40
CA ARG A 258 16.42 -8.26 21.60
C ARG A 258 17.00 -9.13 20.51
N SER A 259 18.18 -8.76 20.01
CA SER A 259 18.90 -9.49 18.97
C SER A 259 20.37 -9.65 19.32
N GLY A 260 20.99 -10.68 18.76
CA GLY A 260 22.43 -10.73 18.51
C GLY A 260 22.72 -10.18 17.10
N PHE A 261 23.96 -9.76 16.80
CA PHE A 261 24.30 -9.19 15.49
C PHE A 261 24.02 -10.12 14.30
N SER A 262 24.10 -11.43 14.51
CA SER A 262 23.88 -12.45 13.46
C SER A 262 22.56 -13.21 13.62
N ASN A 263 21.75 -12.83 14.61
CA ASN A 263 20.55 -13.56 15.01
C ASN A 263 19.31 -12.69 14.76
N ASN A 264 18.20 -13.31 14.35
CA ASN A 264 16.95 -12.60 14.19
C ASN A 264 16.48 -12.01 15.55
N PRO A 265 15.96 -10.76 15.57
CA PRO A 265 15.38 -10.18 16.76
C PRO A 265 14.23 -11.02 17.32
N ARG A 266 14.17 -11.14 18.63
CA ARG A 266 13.13 -11.86 19.36
C ARG A 266 12.31 -10.90 20.20
N LEU A 267 10.99 -11.04 20.13
CA LEU A 267 10.08 -10.32 21.01
C LEU A 267 10.19 -10.91 22.43
N CYS A 268 10.36 -10.03 23.41
CA CYS A 268 10.38 -10.40 24.82
C CYS A 268 8.96 -10.32 25.39
N ASP A 269 8.59 -11.32 26.20
CA ASP A 269 7.32 -11.29 26.94
C ASP A 269 7.30 -10.07 27.89
N PRO A 270 6.18 -9.35 28.02
CA PRO A 270 6.02 -8.24 28.98
C PRO A 270 6.40 -8.60 30.43
N ALA A 271 6.35 -9.88 30.82
CA ALA A 271 6.87 -10.33 32.12
C ALA A 271 8.39 -10.08 32.31
N TYR A 272 9.13 -9.90 31.21
CA TYR A 272 10.56 -9.56 31.19
C TYR A 272 10.82 -8.12 30.74
N THR A 273 9.76 -7.35 30.46
CA THR A 273 9.85 -5.94 30.10
C THR A 273 9.89 -5.10 31.37
N THR A 274 11.05 -4.53 31.69
CA THR A 274 11.09 -3.35 32.57
C THR A 274 10.19 -2.28 31.97
N PRO A 275 9.24 -1.69 32.72
CA PRO A 275 8.38 -0.63 32.19
C PRO A 275 9.24 0.48 31.61
N LEU A 276 8.92 0.96 30.41
CA LEU A 276 9.51 2.22 29.92
C LEU A 276 9.25 3.30 30.99
N PRO A 277 10.24 4.15 31.33
CA PRO A 277 9.92 5.38 32.04
C PRO A 277 8.90 6.14 31.20
N SER A 278 7.77 6.50 31.80
CA SER A 278 6.75 7.29 31.12
C SER A 278 7.42 8.51 30.49
N LEU A 279 7.36 8.62 29.16
CA LEU A 279 7.70 9.85 28.45
C LEU A 279 6.66 10.89 28.85
N THR A 280 6.85 11.48 30.02
CA THR A 280 6.09 12.64 30.45
C THR A 280 6.53 13.75 29.51
N PRO A 281 5.62 14.44 28.79
CA PRO A 281 6.02 15.56 27.97
C PRO A 281 6.73 16.57 28.88
N THR A 282 8.02 16.80 28.59
CA THR A 282 8.80 17.85 29.24
C THR A 282 8.03 19.16 29.10
N PRO A 283 7.61 19.81 30.20
CA PRO A 283 6.98 21.11 30.08
C PRO A 283 7.98 22.08 29.45
N GLU A 284 7.53 22.71 28.37
CA GLU A 284 8.20 23.79 27.66
C GLU A 284 8.72 24.84 28.66
N PRO A 285 10.00 25.25 28.61
CA PRO A 285 10.50 26.25 29.54
C PRO A 285 9.86 27.60 29.22
N THR A 286 8.79 27.94 29.94
CA THR A 286 8.28 29.31 30.00
C THR A 286 9.26 30.14 30.83
N GLY A 287 10.39 30.49 30.23
CA GLY A 287 11.39 31.39 30.79
C GLY A 287 10.89 32.84 30.72
N SER A 288 10.09 33.24 31.71
CA SER A 288 9.91 34.67 32.02
C SER A 288 11.10 35.11 32.88
N ILE A 289 12.14 35.60 32.21
CA ILE A 289 13.28 36.25 32.86
C ILE A 289 12.84 37.63 33.37
N THR A 290 12.55 37.71 34.67
CA THR A 290 12.60 38.97 35.42
C THR A 290 13.99 39.08 36.04
N PRO A 291 14.78 40.13 35.78
CA PRO A 291 16.08 40.27 36.40
C PRO A 291 15.92 40.79 37.84
N GLU A 292 16.24 39.93 38.81
CA GLU A 292 16.45 40.34 40.20
C GLU A 292 17.86 40.93 40.32
N VAL A 293 17.91 42.25 40.53
CA VAL A 293 19.12 42.98 40.90
C VAL A 293 19.52 42.56 42.31
N THR A 294 20.59 41.79 42.42
CA THR A 294 21.31 41.60 43.69
C THR A 294 22.64 42.34 43.61
N ASP A 295 22.67 43.42 44.37
CA ASP A 295 23.85 44.18 44.77
C ASP A 295 24.80 43.26 45.58
N GLN A 296 26.01 43.06 45.08
CA GLN A 296 27.13 42.54 45.88
C GLN A 296 28.36 43.38 45.60
N THR A 297 28.56 44.31 46.52
CA THR A 297 29.73 45.15 46.67
C THR A 297 30.88 44.37 47.31
N ASP A 298 32.08 44.64 46.78
CA ASP A 298 33.39 44.66 47.45
C ASP A 298 34.08 43.34 47.86
N GLY A 299 35.32 43.16 47.40
CA GLY A 299 36.14 42.03 47.81
C GLY A 299 37.51 41.86 47.16
N SER A 300 38.27 42.95 47.04
CA SER A 300 39.75 43.02 47.03
C SER A 300 40.59 42.07 46.16
N ILE A 301 41.22 42.69 45.17
CA ILE A 301 42.27 42.18 44.29
C ILE A 301 43.60 42.04 45.06
N THR A 302 44.33 40.95 44.85
CA THR A 302 45.80 40.91 45.02
C THR A 302 46.40 39.96 43.98
N PRO A 303 47.30 40.42 43.09
CA PRO A 303 48.07 39.53 42.22
C PRO A 303 49.49 39.35 42.78
N GLU A 304 50.01 38.13 42.76
CA GLU A 304 51.45 37.86 42.97
C GLU A 304 52.00 37.06 41.76
N PRO A 305 53.23 37.35 41.29
CA PRO A 305 53.68 36.98 39.95
C PRO A 305 54.66 35.79 39.89
N THR A 306 54.58 35.07 38.76
CA THR A 306 55.66 34.52 37.91
C THR A 306 56.83 33.74 38.53
N GLU A 307 56.98 32.47 38.14
CA GLU A 307 58.27 31.91 37.67
C GLU A 307 58.08 30.58 36.89
N PRO A 308 58.82 30.33 35.78
CA PRO A 308 58.89 29.04 35.10
C PRO A 308 60.26 28.33 35.30
N PRO A 309 60.32 27.01 35.13
CA PRO A 309 61.55 26.36 34.66
C PRO A 309 61.26 25.22 33.67
N ALA A 310 62.20 24.66 32.90
CA ALA A 310 63.53 24.99 32.39
C ALA A 310 63.75 23.96 31.28
#